data_AF-A0A2A5A7W1-F1
#
_entry.id   AF-A0A2A5A7W1-F1
#
_cell.length_a   1.000
_cell.length_b   1.000
_cell.length_c   1.000
_cell.angle_alpha   90.00
_cell.angle_beta   90.00
_cell.angle_gamma   90.00
#
_symmetry.space_group_name_H-M   'P 1'
#
loop_
_entity.id
_entity.type
_entity.pdbx_description
1 polymer ?
#
loop_
_entity_poly.entity_id
_entity_poly.type
_entity_poly.pdbx_seq_one_letter_code
_entity_poly.pdbx_strand_id
1 'polypeptide(L)' 'MSSETKRFGEIAFELQFITTAELYEGLVIQARDEARGEPHRFLGQILIELGHLSEKQVLEVLRLLHDRPRQGTREL' A
#
# COMPACT_ATOMS: atom_id res chain seq x y z
N MET A 1 -8.13 20.00 -10.07
CA MET A 1 -7.74 19.28 -8.85
C MET A 1 -7.40 17.86 -9.27
N SER A 2 -6.14 17.48 -9.15
CA SER A 2 -5.57 16.25 -9.71
C SER A 2 -6.32 15.02 -9.21
N SER A 3 -6.77 14.17 -10.13
CA SER A 3 -7.31 12.83 -9.84
C SER A 3 -6.17 11.88 -9.44
N GLU A 4 -5.44 12.21 -8.38
CA GLU A 4 -4.26 11.43 -7.99
C GLU A 4 -4.72 10.15 -7.31
N THR A 5 -4.44 9.02 -7.95
CA THR A 5 -4.69 7.71 -7.37
C THR A 5 -3.76 7.54 -6.17
N LYS A 6 -4.32 7.52 -4.96
CA LYS A 6 -3.55 7.28 -3.74
C LYS A 6 -2.75 5.98 -3.86
N ARG A 7 -1.54 5.97 -3.32
CA ARG A 7 -0.67 4.78 -3.28
C ARG A 7 -0.92 3.97 -2.01
N PHE A 8 -0.54 2.70 -2.03
CA PHE A 8 -0.65 1.80 -0.87
C PHE A 8 -0.02 2.42 0.40
N GLY A 9 1.22 2.91 0.31
CA GLY A 9 1.93 3.47 1.46
C GLY A 9 1.29 4.75 2.02
N GLU A 10 0.68 5.56 1.16
CA GLU A 10 -0.03 6.78 1.57
C GLU A 10 -1.28 6.43 2.38
N ILE A 11 -2.08 5.48 1.89
CA ILE A 11 -3.28 5.00 2.60
C ILE A 11 -2.88 4.36 3.93
N ALA A 12 -1.86 3.49 3.96
CA ALA A 12 -1.41 2.84 5.18
C ALA A 12 -0.92 3.85 6.24
N PHE A 13 -0.24 4.92 5.81
CA PHE A 13 0.20 6.01 6.69
C PHE A 13 -0.98 6.85 7.19
N GLU A 14 -1.94 7.22 6.32
CA GLU A 14 -3.14 7.97 6.69
C GLU A 14 -4.02 7.23 7.71
N LEU A 15 -4.08 5.89 7.62
CA LEU A 15 -4.76 5.04 8.59
C LEU A 15 -3.98 4.88 9.91
N GLN A 16 -2.79 5.47 10.03
CA GLN A 16 -1.87 5.32 11.15
C GLN A 16 -1.49 3.86 11.44
N PHE A 17 -1.51 2.99 10.43
CA PHE A 17 -1.06 1.61 10.59
C PHE A 17 0.45 1.47 10.57
N ILE A 18 1.13 2.42 9.94
CA ILE A 18 2.59 2.51 9.87
C ILE A 18 3.05 3.94 10.07
N THR A 19 4.29 4.08 10.50
CA THR A 19 5.06 5.32 10.50
C THR A 19 5.81 5.51 9.18
N THR A 20 6.35 6.72 8.97
CA THR A 20 7.21 7.00 7.81
C THR A 20 8.51 6.20 7.83
N ALA A 21 9.04 5.89 9.02
CA ALA A 21 10.25 5.09 9.17
C ALA A 21 10.03 3.63 8.75
N GLU A 22 8.93 3.02 9.21
CA GLU A 22 8.55 1.65 8.84
C GLU A 22 8.22 1.54 7.35
N LEU A 23 7.52 2.54 6.78
CA LEU A 23 7.28 2.62 5.35
C LEU A 23 8.60 2.68 4.56
N TYR A 24 9.54 3.52 5.00
CA TYR A 24 10.83 3.66 4.35
C TYR A 24 11.65 2.36 4.39
N GLU A 25 11.65 1.66 5.52
CA GLU A 25 12.34 0.37 5.66
C GLU A 25 11.81 -0.67 4.66
N GLY A 26 10.47 -0.79 4.55
CA GLY A 26 9.85 -1.70 3.57
C GLY A 26 10.19 -1.35 2.12
N LEU A 27 10.20 -0.06 1.78
CA LEU A 27 10.56 0.42 0.44
C LEU A 27 12.04 0.15 0.10
N VAL A 28 12.95 0.33 1.07
CA VAL A 28 14.38 0.02 0.88
C VAL A 28 14.59 -1.46 0.59
N ILE A 29 13.88 -2.35 1.29
CA ILE A 29 13.95 -3.79 1.04
C ILE A 29 13.38 -4.12 -0.34
N GLN A 30 12.22 -3.58 -0.69
CA GLN A 30 11.59 -3.81 -2.00
C GLN A 30 12.52 -3.40 -3.15
N ALA A 31 13.15 -2.23 -3.06
CA ALA A 31 14.10 -1.74 -4.06
C ALA A 31 15.38 -2.60 -4.14
N ARG A 32 15.84 -3.14 -3.00
CA ARG A 32 17.00 -4.04 -2.96
C ARG A 32 16.72 -5.38 -3.60
N ASP A 33 15.54 -5.95 -3.39
CA ASP A 33 15.11 -7.21 -4.03
C ASP A 33 15.06 -7.04 -5.55
N GLU A 34 14.46 -5.95 -6.02
CA GLU A 34 14.39 -5.61 -7.45
C GLU A 34 15.80 -5.46 -8.05
N ALA A 35 16.69 -4.73 -7.38
CA ALA A 35 18.07 -4.55 -7.83
C ALA A 35 18.88 -5.86 -7.88
N ARG A 36 18.50 -6.87 -7.08
CA ARG A 36 19.13 -8.19 -7.04
C ARG A 36 18.51 -9.19 -8.02
N GLY A 37 17.40 -8.82 -8.68
CA GLY A 37 16.64 -9.73 -9.53
C GLY A 37 15.92 -10.83 -8.76
N GLU A 38 15.66 -10.61 -7.48
CA GLU A 38 14.88 -11.54 -6.65
C GLU A 38 13.40 -11.53 -7.08
N PRO A 39 12.62 -12.58 -6.74
CA PRO A 39 11.18 -12.58 -6.98
C PRO A 39 10.52 -11.32 -6.42
N HIS A 40 9.67 -10.67 -7.23
CA HIS A 40 9.02 -9.43 -6.83
C HIS A 40 8.10 -9.67 -5.62
N ARG A 41 8.42 -9.04 -4.49
CA ARG A 41 7.56 -8.98 -3.31
C ARG A 41 6.79 -7.66 -3.28
N PHE A 42 5.51 -7.74 -2.95
CA PHE A 42 4.70 -6.54 -2.73
C PHE A 42 5.08 -5.85 -1.43
N LEU A 43 4.99 -4.52 -1.38
CA LEU A 43 5.30 -3.73 -0.19
C LEU A 43 4.50 -4.19 1.04
N GLY A 44 3.20 -4.50 0.86
CA GLY A 44 2.36 -5.02 1.94
C GLY A 44 2.88 -6.34 2.52
N GLN A 45 3.41 -7.24 1.68
CA GLN A 45 4.02 -8.50 2.14
C GLN A 45 5.28 -8.23 2.96
N ILE A 46 6.17 -7.37 2.47
CA ILE A 46 7.42 -7.02 3.18
C ILE A 46 7.09 -6.41 4.55
N LEU A 47 6.11 -5.52 4.63
CA LEU A 47 5.69 -4.90 5.88
C LEU A 47 5.06 -5.90 6.87
N ILE A 48 4.44 -6.98 6.39
CA ILE A 48 4.01 -8.09 7.25
C ILE A 48 5.20 -8.87 7.79
N GLU A 49 6.15 -9.22 6.92
CA GLU A 49 7.36 -9.97 7.29
C GLU A 49 8.22 -9.21 8.31
N LEU A 50 8.24 -7.88 8.26
CA LEU A 50 8.90 -7.01 9.24
C LEU A 50 8.12 -6.84 10.55
N GLY A 51 6.85 -7.25 10.60
CA GLY A 51 5.96 -7.05 11.76
C GLY A 51 5.34 -5.65 11.86
N HIS A 52 5.52 -4.80 10.84
CA HIS A 52 4.99 -3.43 10.79
C HIS A 52 3.50 -3.40 10.45
N LEU A 53 3.01 -4.41 9.72
CA LEU A 53 1.59 -4.57 9.38
C LEU A 53 1.11 -5.99 9.68
N SER A 54 -0.15 -6.11 10.07
CA SER A 54 -0.88 -7.38 10.04
C SER A 54 -1.53 -7.61 8.67
N GLU A 55 -1.81 -8.87 8.32
CA GLU A 55 -2.58 -9.24 7.13
C GLU A 55 -3.91 -8.47 7.03
N LYS A 56 -4.61 -8.34 8.16
CA LYS A 56 -5.88 -7.61 8.25
C LYS A 56 -5.73 -6.14 7.85
N GLN A 57 -4.65 -5.47 8.30
CA GLN A 57 -4.39 -4.08 7.94
C GLN A 57 -4.03 -3.93 6.46
N VAL A 58 -3.24 -4.86 5.90
CA VAL A 58 -2.96 -4.87 4.46
C VAL A 58 -4.24 -5.01 3.64
N LEU A 59 -5.14 -5.91 4.02
CA LEU A 59 -6.43 -6.08 3.34
C LEU A 59 -7.30 -4.83 3.41
N GLU A 60 -7.30 -4.10 4.52
CA GLU A 60 -8.04 -2.83 4.64
C GLU A 60 -7.47 -1.76 3.71
N VAL A 61 -6.14 -1.64 3.64
CA VAL A 61 -5.46 -0.71 2.73
C VAL A 61 -5.80 -1.05 1.27
N LEU A 62 -5.73 -2.33 0.90
CA LEU A 62 -6.07 -2.79 -0.45
C LEU A 62 -7.53 -2.53 -0.80
N ARG A 63 -8.45 -2.73 0.15
CA ARG A 63 -9.85 -2.35 -0.04
C ARG A 63 -9.96 -0.87 -0.40
N LEU A 64 -9.41 0.04 0.38
CA LEU A 64 -9.49 1.48 0.09
C LEU A 64 -8.77 1.88 -1.20
N LEU A 65 -7.70 1.17 -1.57
CA LEU A 65 -6.99 1.38 -2.82
C LEU A 65 -7.83 1.02 -4.05
N HIS A 66 -8.66 -0.03 -3.94
CA HIS A 66 -9.48 -0.54 -5.04
C HIS A 66 -10.95 -0.09 -5.00
N ASP A 67 -11.44 0.36 -3.85
CA ASP A 67 -12.81 0.81 -3.63
C ASP A 67 -12.97 2.26 -4.09
N ARG A 68 -12.86 2.47 -5.41
CA ARG A 68 -13.47 3.65 -6.01
C ARG A 68 -14.96 3.36 -6.18
N PRO A 69 -15.87 4.18 -5.63
CA PRO A 69 -17.25 4.14 -6.06
C PRO A 69 -17.26 4.33 -7.58
N ARG A 70 -17.99 3.46 -8.30
CA ARG A 70 -18.40 3.77 -9.67
C ARG A 70 -19.10 5.13 -9.60
N GLN A 71 -18.42 6.21 -9.99
CA GLN A 71 -19.07 7.50 -10.16
C GLN A 71 -20.18 7.28 -11.18
N GLY A 72 -21.41 7.56 -10.75
CA GLY A 72 -22.60 6.97 -11.33
C GLY A 72 -22.84 7.34 -12.79
N THR A 73 -23.40 6.39 -13.53
CA THR A 73 -24.33 6.73 -14.60
C THR A 73 -25.68 7.01 -13.93
N ARG A 74 -25.93 8.26 -13.57
CA ARG A 74 -27.30 8.76 -13.55
C ARG A 74 -27.63 9.08 -15.00
N GLU A 75 -28.44 8.25 -15.62
CA GLU A 75 -29.26 8.69 -16.74
C GLU A 75 -30.71 8.30 -16.39
N LEU A 76 -31.56 9.32 -16.39
CA LEU A 76 -32.99 9.29 -16.13
C LEU A 76 -33.72 8.67 -17.32
#